data_AF-A0A9N9BR75-F1
#
_entry.id   AF-A0A9N9BR75-F1
#
_cell.length_a   1.000
_cell.length_b   1.000
_cell.length_c   1.000
_cell.angle_alpha   90.00
_cell.angle_beta   90.00
_cell.angle_gamma   90.00
#
_symmetry.space_group_name_H-M   'P 1'
#
loop_
_entity.id
_entity.type
_entity.pdbx_description
1 polymer ?
#
loop_
_entity_poly.entity_id
_entity_poly.type
_entity_poly.pdbx_seq_one_letter_code
_entity_poly.pdbx_strand_id
1 'polypeptide(L)' 'KETLVERSKFKLVVKNLPKIAAESALLRQLKNIKIKAMYISTNSNGNQRGTASVYFASKED' A
#
# COMPACT_ATOMS: atom_id res chain seq x y z
N LYS A 1 -6.65 6.36 -19.87
CA LYS A 1 -5.49 6.61 -18.99
C LYS A 1 -6.01 7.20 -17.68
N GLU A 2 -6.08 6.42 -16.59
CA GLU A 2 -6.39 6.97 -15.25
C GLU A 2 -5.26 7.92 -14.82
N THR A 3 -5.60 9.13 -14.38
CA THR A 3 -4.66 10.11 -13.83
C THR A 3 -4.26 9.73 -12.39
N LEU A 4 -3.02 10.04 -11.98
CA LEU A 4 -2.53 9.77 -10.61
C LEU A 4 -3.43 10.38 -9.51
N VAL A 5 -4.16 11.44 -9.86
CA VAL A 5 -5.12 12.14 -9.00
C VAL A 5 -6.30 11.23 -8.63
N GLU A 6 -6.83 10.46 -9.58
CA GLU A 6 -7.93 9.51 -9.33
C GLU A 6 -7.50 8.41 -8.35
N ARG A 7 -6.26 7.91 -8.47
CA ARG A 7 -5.71 6.88 -7.55
C ARG A 7 -5.52 7.41 -6.14
N SER A 8 -5.24 8.70 -5.97
CA SER A 8 -5.07 9.30 -4.66
C SER A 8 -6.37 9.41 -3.85
N LYS A 9 -7.55 9.24 -4.47
CA LYS A 9 -8.84 9.41 -3.79
C LYS A 9 -9.04 8.39 -2.67
N PHE A 10 -8.59 7.15 -2.87
CA PHE A 10 -8.73 6.06 -1.89
C PHE A 10 -7.36 5.51 -1.52
N LYS A 11 -6.54 6.37 -0.91
CA LYS A 11 -5.19 6.04 -0.46
C LYS A 11 -5.12 6.02 1.07
N LEU A 12 -4.57 4.95 1.63
CA LEU A 12 -4.16 4.88 3.03
C LEU A 12 -2.64 4.75 3.12
N VAL A 13 -2.05 5.41 4.12
CA VAL A 13 -0.64 5.23 4.47
C VAL A 13 -0.56 4.47 5.77
N VAL A 14 -0.10 3.22 5.69
CA VAL A 14 0.15 2.37 6.85
C VAL A 14 1.56 2.65 7.35
N LYS A 15 1.71 2.88 8.65
CA LYS A 15 2.99 3.11 9.32
C LYS A 15 3.32 1.95 10.25
N ASN A 16 4.57 1.88 10.72
CA ASN A 16 5.08 0.84 11.62
C ASN A 16 4.97 -0.59 11.06
N LEU A 17 5.19 -0.75 9.76
CA LEU A 17 5.33 -2.07 9.17
C LEU A 17 6.64 -2.74 9.62
N PRO A 18 6.61 -4.06 9.86
CA PRO A 18 7.83 -4.84 10.09
C PRO A 18 8.84 -4.62 8.96
N LYS A 19 10.14 -4.53 9.29
CA LYS A 19 11.22 -4.32 8.30
C LYS A 19 11.40 -5.48 7.30
N ILE A 20 10.75 -6.62 7.56
CA ILE A 20 10.78 -7.83 6.76
C ILE A 20 9.39 -8.09 6.14
N ALA A 21 8.50 -7.09 6.17
CA ALA A 21 7.19 -7.22 5.59
C ALA A 21 7.34 -7.38 4.07
N ALA A 22 6.86 -8.50 3.55
CA ALA A 22 6.73 -8.73 2.12
C ALA A 22 5.37 -8.19 1.64
N GLU A 23 5.35 -7.54 0.49
CA GLU A 23 4.10 -7.05 -0.13
C GLU A 23 3.09 -8.17 -0.32
N SER A 24 3.54 -9.36 -0.71
CA SER A 24 2.71 -10.55 -0.86
C SER A 24 2.05 -11.01 0.45
N ALA A 25 2.77 -10.92 1.58
CA ALA A 25 2.24 -11.28 2.89
C ALA A 25 1.17 -10.28 3.37
N LEU A 26 1.43 -8.99 3.19
CA LEU A 26 0.47 -7.94 3.51
C LEU A 26 -0.77 -8.02 2.60
N LEU A 27 -0.59 -8.29 1.30
CA LEU A 27 -1.71 -8.46 0.35
C LEU A 27 -2.58 -9.65 0.76
N ARG A 28 -1.96 -10.75 1.19
CA ARG A 28 -2.67 -11.93 1.67
C ARG A 28 -3.46 -11.65 2.95
N GLN A 29 -2.92 -10.86 3.89
CA GLN A 29 -3.66 -10.45 5.09
C GLN A 29 -4.87 -9.59 4.76
N LEU A 30 -4.74 -8.76 3.73
CA LEU A 30 -5.78 -7.83 3.30
C LEU A 30 -6.67 -8.39 2.18
N LYS A 31 -6.64 -9.72 1.93
CA LYS A 31 -7.38 -10.37 0.84
C LYS A 31 -8.90 -10.13 0.90
N ASN A 32 -9.44 -9.89 2.09
CA ASN A 32 -10.87 -9.60 2.28
C ASN A 32 -11.24 -8.16 1.89
N ILE A 33 -10.27 -7.30 1.60
CA ILE A 33 -10.45 -5.90 1.23
C ILE A 33 -10.06 -5.74 -0.24
N LYS A 34 -10.84 -4.98 -1.04
CA LYS A 34 -10.55 -4.80 -2.47
C LYS A 34 -9.44 -3.78 -2.69
N ILE A 35 -8.21 -4.22 -2.45
CA ILE A 35 -7.00 -3.43 -2.72
C ILE A 35 -6.65 -3.51 -4.20
N LYS A 36 -6.46 -2.36 -4.84
CA LYS A 36 -5.93 -2.24 -6.21
C LYS A 36 -4.41 -2.41 -6.25
N ALA A 37 -3.71 -1.78 -5.30
CA ALA A 37 -2.26 -1.85 -5.25
C ALA A 37 -1.74 -1.54 -3.83
N MET A 38 -0.57 -2.08 -3.52
CA MET A 38 0.18 -1.74 -2.31
C MET A 38 1.65 -1.59 -2.65
N TYR A 39 2.28 -0.58 -2.06
CA TYR A 39 3.70 -0.27 -2.27
C TYR A 39 4.37 -0.01 -0.93
N ILE A 40 5.41 -0.78 -0.60
CA ILE A 40 6.24 -0.50 0.58
C ILE A 40 7.23 0.60 0.21
N SER A 41 7.19 1.70 0.97
CA SER A 41 8.11 2.81 0.78
C SER A 41 9.50 2.41 1.23
N THR A 42 10.47 2.59 0.33
CA THR A 42 11.89 2.42 0.63
C THR A 42 12.56 3.79 0.80
N ASN A 43 13.67 3.82 1.53
CA ASN A 43 14.55 4.98 1.54
C ASN A 43 15.47 4.97 0.30
N SER A 44 16.24 6.04 0.10
CA SER A 44 17.19 6.14 -1.03
C SER A 44 18.23 5.02 -1.06
N ASN A 45 18.44 4.34 0.07
CA ASN A 45 19.35 3.20 0.20
C ASN A 45 18.65 1.86 -0.03
N GLY A 46 17.40 1.85 -0.53
CA GLY A 46 16.62 0.64 -0.80
C GLY A 46 16.04 -0.06 0.44
N ASN A 47 16.26 0.47 1.65
CA ASN A 47 15.75 -0.12 2.88
C ASN A 47 14.29 0.27 3.11
N GLN A 48 13.46 -0.69 3.54
CA GLN A 48 12.06 -0.43 3.86
C GLN A 48 11.94 0.59 5.00
N ARG A 49 11.17 1.66 4.79
CA ARG A 49 10.90 2.71 5.80
C ARG A 49 9.85 2.30 6.84
N GLY A 50 9.38 1.05 6.82
CA GLY A 50 8.27 0.61 7.67
C GLY A 50 6.96 1.35 7.36
N THR A 51 6.81 1.86 6.14
CA THR A 51 5.59 2.55 5.69
C THR A 51 5.16 2.00 4.35
N ALA A 52 3.86 1.82 4.14
CA ALA A 52 3.31 1.41 2.85
C ALA A 52 2.15 2.30 2.43
N SER A 53 2.06 2.55 1.13
CA SER A 53 0.89 3.16 0.50
C SER A 53 -0.02 2.06 -0.01
N VAL A 54 -1.26 2.05 0.46
CA VAL A 54 -2.31 1.13 0.03
C VAL A 54 -3.34 1.92 -0.77
N TYR A 55 -3.73 1.38 -1.92
CA TYR A 55 -4.69 1.97 -2.84
C TYR A 55 -5.89 1.04 -2.97
N PHE A 56 -7.08 1.57 -2.69
CA PHE A 56 -8.31 0.79 -2.70
C PHE A 56 -9.13 1.01 -3.97
N ALA A 57 -10.05 0.09 -4.23
CA ALA A 57 -10.95 0.19 -5.37
C ALA A 57 -12.07 1.21 -5.12
N SER A 58 -12.57 1.32 -3.90
CA SER A 58 -13.67 2.20 -3.50
C SER A 58 -13.38 2.92 -2.18
N LYS A 59 -14.30 3.80 -1.74
CA LYS A 59 -14.23 4.50 -0.45
C LYS A 59 -14.56 3.60 0.74
N GLU A 60 -15.32 2.54 0.50
CA GLU A 60 -15.86 1.65 1.53
C GLU A 60 -14.86 0.54 1.91
N ASP A 61 -13.83 0.35 1.07
CA ASP A 61 -12.69 -0.55 1.26
C ASP A 61 -11.55 0.13 2.06
#